data_AF-A0A3M1XFQ5-F1
#
_entry.id   AF-A0A3M1XFQ5-F1
#
_cell.length_a   1.000
_cell.length_b   1.000
_cell.length_c   1.000
_cell.angle_alpha   90.00
_cell.angle_beta   90.00
_cell.angle_gamma   90.00
#
_symmetry.space_group_name_H-M   'P 1'
#
loop_
_entity.id
_entity.type
_entity.pdbx_description
1 polymer ?
#
loop_
_entity_poly.entity_id
_entity_poly.type
_entity_poly.pdbx_seq_one_letter_code
_entity_poly.pdbx_strand_id
1 'polypeptide(L)'
;MRVHKCDHRSERKVSYDGEVLSRDGERITLRAIWTLPTRTLPYVTLEQGDIFIETFYTNRWYNLFEIRHRHGDLKGWYADVARPARIANDGIEWDDLALDIWMDPQGTMLILDEDEFEALACELPPNEAASARGAVALIQDELRTQWRRFANDAIAHALIQRGWTLGTAESCTGGLIGNVITDRPGSSAYFAGGIIAYSNGIKQRALGVRQATLQQHGAVSEPCALEMARGVRRALGVDVGVSATGIAGPDGGSADKPVGLTYVGVSSPLGEQGERHLGSRDRIGNKQATADAALRLLMRHLAAPPVAHSSAPAESPRSG
;
A
#
# COMPACT_ATOMS: atom_id res chain seq x y z
N MET A 1 -20.99 -22.04 -4.17
CA MET A 1 -22.06 -21.16 -3.66
C MET A 1 -22.41 -20.18 -4.77
N ARG A 2 -23.71 -19.98 -5.02
CA ARG A 2 -24.17 -19.12 -6.11
C ARG A 2 -24.15 -17.66 -5.66
N VAL A 3 -23.60 -16.76 -6.47
CA VAL A 3 -23.62 -15.31 -6.23
C VAL A 3 -24.54 -14.65 -7.25
N HIS A 4 -25.36 -13.72 -6.78
CA HIS A 4 -26.28 -12.93 -7.58
C HIS A 4 -25.96 -11.43 -7.39
N LYS A 5 -25.37 -10.79 -8.40
CA LYS A 5 -25.23 -9.33 -8.46
C LYS A 5 -26.54 -8.75 -9.02
N CYS A 6 -27.19 -7.90 -8.23
CA CYS A 6 -28.37 -7.15 -8.63
C CYS A 6 -28.03 -5.69 -8.88
N ASP A 7 -28.86 -4.99 -9.64
CA ASP A 7 -28.80 -3.53 -9.69
C ASP A 7 -29.41 -2.88 -8.44
N HIS A 8 -29.40 -1.55 -8.41
CA HIS A 8 -29.94 -0.76 -7.32
C HIS A 8 -31.43 -0.98 -7.02
N ARG A 9 -32.19 -1.60 -7.95
CA ARG A 9 -33.62 -1.96 -7.79
C ARG A 9 -33.82 -3.43 -7.40
N SER A 10 -32.73 -4.12 -7.04
CA SER A 10 -32.71 -5.55 -6.72
C SER A 10 -33.09 -6.45 -7.90
N GLU A 11 -32.93 -5.97 -9.14
CA GLU A 11 -33.07 -6.81 -10.33
C GLU A 11 -31.75 -7.51 -10.64
N ARG A 12 -31.79 -8.84 -10.78
CA ARG A 12 -30.60 -9.67 -11.01
C ARG A 12 -29.98 -9.38 -12.39
N LYS A 13 -28.70 -9.01 -12.41
CA LYS A 13 -27.93 -8.75 -13.65
C LYS A 13 -26.99 -9.89 -14.00
N VAL A 14 -26.24 -10.36 -13.00
CA VAL A 14 -25.17 -11.35 -13.22
C VAL A 14 -25.30 -12.44 -12.17
N SER A 15 -24.98 -13.67 -12.55
CA SER A 15 -24.92 -14.78 -11.60
C SER A 15 -23.82 -15.76 -11.97
N TYR A 16 -23.07 -16.18 -10.95
CA TYR A 16 -21.92 -17.05 -11.10
C TYR A 16 -21.73 -17.89 -9.84
N ASP A 17 -20.84 -18.87 -9.92
CA ASP A 17 -20.52 -19.75 -8.80
C ASP A 17 -19.12 -19.44 -8.26
N GLY A 18 -19.02 -19.43 -6.92
CA GLY A 18 -17.77 -19.30 -6.20
C GLY A 18 -17.55 -20.44 -5.21
N GLU A 19 -16.30 -20.81 -4.99
CA GLU A 19 -15.84 -21.74 -3.96
C GLU A 19 -15.74 -20.99 -2.62
N VAL A 20 -16.33 -21.51 -1.54
CA VAL A 20 -16.26 -20.86 -0.22
C VAL A 20 -14.87 -21.08 0.38
N LEU A 21 -14.15 -19.99 0.67
CA LEU A 21 -12.85 -20.04 1.35
C LEU A 21 -13.00 -19.89 2.86
N SER A 22 -13.86 -18.99 3.30
CA SER A 22 -14.14 -18.76 4.72
C SER A 22 -15.52 -18.13 4.92
N ARG A 23 -16.12 -18.38 6.07
CA ARG A 23 -17.40 -17.79 6.49
C ARG A 23 -17.35 -17.51 7.99
N ASP A 24 -17.72 -16.31 8.38
CA ASP A 24 -18.06 -15.97 9.77
C ASP A 24 -19.49 -15.38 9.83
N GLY A 25 -19.88 -14.84 10.99
CA GLY A 25 -21.25 -14.35 11.22
C GLY A 25 -21.63 -13.12 10.38
N GLU A 26 -20.66 -12.35 9.91
CA GLU A 26 -20.90 -11.06 9.24
C GLU A 26 -20.27 -10.99 7.84
N ARG A 27 -19.35 -11.91 7.51
CA ARG A 27 -18.66 -11.94 6.22
C ARG A 27 -18.57 -13.34 5.64
N ILE A 28 -18.47 -13.40 4.32
CA ILE A 28 -18.10 -14.61 3.58
C ILE A 28 -17.07 -14.26 2.52
N THR A 29 -16.03 -15.08 2.40
CA THR A 29 -15.02 -14.95 1.36
C THR A 29 -15.11 -16.13 0.40
N LEU A 30 -15.17 -15.82 -0.89
CA LEU A 30 -15.26 -16.75 -1.99
C LEU A 30 -14.05 -16.66 -2.90
N ARG A 31 -13.80 -17.75 -3.63
CA ARG A 31 -12.95 -17.78 -4.81
C ARG A 31 -13.82 -17.99 -6.05
N ALA A 32 -13.81 -17.04 -6.96
CA ALA A 32 -14.47 -17.14 -8.26
C ALA A 32 -13.44 -17.07 -9.40
N ILE A 33 -13.81 -17.57 -10.57
CA ILE A 33 -12.97 -17.57 -11.77
C ILE A 33 -13.65 -16.74 -12.85
N TRP A 34 -12.90 -15.83 -13.47
CA TRP A 34 -13.40 -15.07 -14.62
C TRP A 34 -13.54 -15.99 -15.83
N THR A 35 -14.78 -16.31 -16.22
CA THR A 35 -15.07 -17.17 -17.37
C THR A 35 -15.48 -16.41 -18.62
N LEU A 36 -15.70 -15.11 -18.51
CA LEU A 36 -16.13 -14.25 -19.61
C LEU A 36 -14.97 -13.93 -20.57
N PRO A 37 -15.27 -13.47 -21.80
CA PRO A 37 -14.25 -12.96 -22.71
C PRO A 37 -13.39 -11.88 -22.06
N THR A 38 -12.16 -11.73 -22.55
CA THR A 38 -11.24 -10.70 -22.07
C THR A 38 -11.87 -9.32 -22.17
N ARG A 39 -11.80 -8.57 -21.07
CA ARG A 39 -12.32 -7.21 -20.95
C ARG A 39 -11.18 -6.28 -20.53
N THR A 40 -10.85 -5.33 -21.39
CA THR A 40 -9.86 -4.28 -21.09
C THR A 40 -10.57 -3.05 -20.56
N LEU A 41 -10.27 -2.69 -19.31
CA LEU A 41 -10.70 -1.46 -18.65
C LEU A 41 -9.50 -0.50 -18.56
N PRO A 42 -9.72 0.81 -18.40
CA PRO A 42 -8.62 1.78 -18.31
C PRO A 42 -7.61 1.49 -17.20
N TYR A 43 -8.03 0.77 -16.16
CA TYR A 43 -7.24 0.49 -14.95
C TYR A 43 -6.82 -0.98 -14.80
N VAL A 44 -7.43 -1.92 -15.53
CA VAL A 44 -7.09 -3.36 -15.46
C VAL A 44 -7.57 -4.11 -16.71
N THR A 45 -6.86 -5.17 -17.09
CA THR A 45 -7.38 -6.14 -18.08
C THR A 45 -7.80 -7.42 -17.37
N LEU A 46 -9.07 -7.78 -17.50
CA LEU A 46 -9.63 -9.03 -16.99
C LEU A 46 -9.59 -10.08 -18.08
N GLU A 47 -8.96 -11.20 -17.80
CA GLU A 47 -8.69 -12.29 -18.74
C GLU A 47 -9.35 -13.57 -18.26
N GLN A 48 -9.70 -14.44 -19.20
CA GLN A 48 -10.27 -15.73 -18.86
C GLN A 48 -9.30 -16.54 -17.98
N GLY A 49 -9.82 -17.02 -16.84
CA GLY A 49 -9.05 -17.74 -15.83
C GLY A 49 -8.46 -16.87 -14.71
N ASP A 50 -8.63 -15.54 -14.77
CA ASP A 50 -8.31 -14.70 -13.61
C ASP A 50 -9.09 -15.15 -12.36
N ILE A 51 -8.44 -15.00 -11.22
CA ILE A 51 -8.95 -15.44 -9.93
C ILE A 51 -9.44 -14.21 -9.17
N PHE A 52 -10.68 -14.27 -8.69
CA PHE A 52 -11.30 -13.27 -7.84
C PHE A 52 -11.44 -13.86 -6.45
N ILE A 53 -10.84 -13.20 -5.46
CA ILE A 53 -11.06 -13.50 -4.05
C ILE A 53 -12.03 -12.44 -3.52
N GLU A 54 -13.28 -12.83 -3.38
CA GLU A 54 -14.40 -11.93 -3.17
C GLU A 54 -14.88 -12.00 -1.73
N THR A 55 -15.00 -10.86 -1.06
CA THR A 55 -15.51 -10.77 0.30
C THR A 55 -16.78 -9.95 0.32
N PHE A 56 -17.84 -10.57 0.84
CA PHE A 56 -19.17 -9.97 0.99
C PHE A 56 -19.49 -9.80 2.47
N TYR A 57 -20.21 -8.73 2.80
CA TYR A 57 -20.50 -8.35 4.18
C TYR A 57 -22.00 -8.15 4.39
N THR A 58 -22.55 -8.68 5.49
CA THR A 58 -23.96 -8.43 5.87
C THR A 58 -24.15 -7.10 6.61
N ASN A 59 -23.05 -6.44 7.00
CA ASN A 59 -23.06 -5.22 7.82
C ASN A 59 -22.22 -4.07 7.24
N ARG A 60 -21.73 -4.19 6.00
CA ARG A 60 -20.99 -3.13 5.32
C ARG A 60 -21.68 -2.74 4.02
N TRP A 61 -21.52 -1.48 3.65
CA TRP A 61 -22.06 -0.90 2.42
C TRP A 61 -21.10 -1.06 1.22
N TYR A 62 -20.37 -2.17 1.20
CA TYR A 62 -19.45 -2.47 0.11
C TYR A 62 -19.08 -3.95 0.11
N ASN A 63 -18.61 -4.42 -1.05
CA ASN A 63 -17.95 -5.71 -1.21
C ASN A 63 -16.50 -5.46 -1.65
N LEU A 64 -15.62 -6.43 -1.43
CA LEU A 64 -14.18 -6.29 -1.71
C LEU A 64 -13.66 -7.47 -2.51
N PHE A 65 -13.02 -7.20 -3.64
CA PHE A 65 -12.51 -8.20 -4.56
C PHE A 65 -11.02 -8.01 -4.77
N GLU A 66 -10.23 -9.01 -4.39
CA GLU A 66 -8.82 -9.11 -4.79
C GLU A 66 -8.73 -9.87 -6.11
N ILE A 67 -8.12 -9.24 -7.12
CA ILE A 67 -8.04 -9.78 -8.48
C ILE A 67 -6.62 -10.24 -8.74
N ARG A 68 -6.47 -11.48 -9.21
CA ARG A 68 -5.18 -12.10 -9.54
C ARG A 68 -5.21 -12.69 -10.94
N HIS A 69 -4.05 -12.69 -11.59
CA HIS A 69 -3.81 -13.52 -12.76
C HIS A 69 -4.10 -14.99 -12.44
N ARG A 70 -4.39 -15.80 -13.47
CA ARG A 70 -4.56 -17.27 -13.33
C ARG A 70 -3.41 -17.98 -12.61
N HIS A 71 -2.21 -17.41 -12.66
CA HIS A 71 -0.99 -17.95 -12.04
C HIS A 71 -0.75 -17.44 -10.61
N GLY A 72 -1.59 -16.52 -10.12
CA GLY A 72 -1.59 -16.05 -8.74
C GLY A 72 -1.05 -14.63 -8.53
N ASP A 73 -0.38 -14.02 -9.52
CA ASP A 73 0.13 -12.66 -9.41
C ASP A 73 -1.01 -11.64 -9.24
N LEU A 74 -0.82 -10.68 -8.34
CA LEU A 74 -1.83 -9.67 -8.03
C LEU A 74 -2.01 -8.69 -9.20
N LYS A 75 -3.25 -8.52 -9.66
CA LYS A 75 -3.66 -7.45 -10.58
C LYS A 75 -4.07 -6.18 -9.84
N GLY A 76 -4.69 -6.32 -8.67
CA GLY A 76 -5.12 -5.21 -7.82
C GLY A 76 -6.34 -5.58 -6.99
N TRP A 77 -6.99 -4.57 -6.41
CA TRP A 77 -8.21 -4.72 -5.64
C TRP A 77 -9.30 -3.82 -6.21
N TYR A 78 -10.51 -4.35 -6.23
CA TYR A 78 -11.72 -3.67 -6.65
C TYR A 78 -12.72 -3.72 -5.51
N ALA A 79 -13.51 -2.67 -5.32
CA ALA A 79 -14.58 -2.64 -4.33
C ALA A 79 -15.80 -1.92 -4.89
N ASP A 80 -16.94 -2.61 -4.96
CA ASP A 80 -18.23 -1.98 -5.21
C ASP A 80 -18.77 -1.41 -3.90
N VAL A 81 -19.24 -0.17 -3.95
CA VAL A 81 -20.21 0.33 -2.98
C VAL A 81 -21.53 -0.36 -3.28
N ALA A 82 -22.09 -1.01 -2.27
CA ALA A 82 -23.23 -1.90 -2.42
C ALA A 82 -24.10 -1.85 -1.17
N ARG A 83 -25.37 -2.27 -1.28
CA ARG A 83 -26.14 -2.59 -0.07
C ARG A 83 -25.51 -3.80 0.64
N PRO A 84 -25.66 -3.92 1.97
CA PRO A 84 -25.21 -5.10 2.69
C PRO A 84 -25.76 -6.39 2.08
N ALA A 85 -24.88 -7.36 1.89
CA ALA A 85 -25.20 -8.58 1.19
C ALA A 85 -26.17 -9.46 2.00
N ARG A 86 -27.14 -10.06 1.29
CA ARG A 86 -28.04 -11.08 1.79
C ARG A 86 -27.37 -12.44 1.61
N ILE A 87 -26.84 -13.01 2.69
CA ILE A 87 -26.09 -14.29 2.68
C ILE A 87 -26.96 -15.40 3.26
N ALA A 88 -27.35 -16.36 2.42
CA ALA A 88 -28.05 -17.59 2.80
C ALA A 88 -27.11 -18.79 2.78
N ASN A 89 -27.64 -20.00 2.98
CA ASN A 89 -26.82 -21.22 2.96
C ASN A 89 -26.43 -21.66 1.54
N ASP A 90 -27.26 -21.32 0.55
CA ASP A 90 -27.15 -21.72 -0.84
C ASP A 90 -26.71 -20.59 -1.78
N GLY A 91 -26.74 -19.33 -1.33
CA GLY A 91 -26.29 -18.22 -2.14
C GLY A 91 -26.06 -16.89 -1.43
N ILE A 92 -25.46 -15.97 -2.18
CA ILE A 92 -25.27 -14.56 -1.84
C ILE A 92 -26.06 -13.73 -2.85
N GLU A 93 -26.78 -12.73 -2.37
CA GLU A 93 -27.38 -11.69 -3.21
C GLU A 93 -27.00 -10.31 -2.68
N TRP A 94 -26.66 -9.39 -3.57
CA TRP A 94 -26.27 -8.02 -3.21
C TRP A 94 -26.66 -7.04 -4.30
N ASP A 95 -26.91 -5.80 -3.90
CA ASP A 95 -27.38 -4.73 -4.80
C ASP A 95 -26.25 -3.71 -5.00
N ASP A 96 -25.90 -3.49 -6.27
CA ASP A 96 -24.89 -2.54 -6.70
C ASP A 96 -25.37 -1.09 -6.60
N LEU A 97 -24.51 -0.19 -6.16
CA LEU A 97 -24.79 1.25 -6.06
C LEU A 97 -23.90 2.09 -7.00
N ALA A 98 -23.27 1.47 -7.99
CA ALA A 98 -22.60 2.14 -9.12
C ALA A 98 -21.45 3.10 -8.76
N LEU A 99 -20.94 3.01 -7.53
CA LEU A 99 -19.74 3.72 -7.10
C LEU A 99 -18.68 2.69 -6.76
N ASP A 100 -17.52 2.80 -7.36
CA ASP A 100 -16.50 1.77 -7.25
C ASP A 100 -15.14 2.36 -6.92
N ILE A 101 -14.27 1.54 -6.34
CA ILE A 101 -12.89 1.93 -6.06
C ILE A 101 -11.95 0.84 -6.57
N TRP A 102 -11.00 1.25 -7.39
CA TRP A 102 -9.87 0.42 -7.81
C TRP A 102 -8.61 0.81 -7.06
N MET A 103 -7.77 -0.17 -6.73
CA MET A 103 -6.41 0.05 -6.27
C MET A 103 -5.43 -0.89 -6.96
N ASP A 104 -4.38 -0.30 -7.55
CA ASP A 104 -3.33 -1.06 -8.22
C ASP A 104 -2.33 -1.70 -7.21
N PRO A 105 -1.46 -2.63 -7.64
CA PRO A 105 -0.44 -3.23 -6.77
C PRO A 105 0.60 -2.22 -6.27
N GLN A 106 0.73 -1.07 -6.92
CA GLN A 106 1.57 0.04 -6.48
C GLN A 106 0.88 0.83 -5.36
N GLY A 107 -0.39 0.58 -5.05
CA GLY A 107 -1.17 1.26 -4.01
C GLY A 107 -1.71 2.62 -4.46
N THR A 108 -1.85 2.84 -5.77
CA THR A 108 -2.59 3.98 -6.34
C THR A 108 -4.07 3.65 -6.33
N MET A 109 -4.91 4.56 -5.82
CA MET A 109 -6.36 4.40 -5.78
C MET A 109 -7.05 5.27 -6.83
N LEU A 110 -8.10 4.75 -7.43
CA LEU A 110 -9.01 5.45 -8.34
C LEU A 110 -10.43 5.25 -7.84
N ILE A 111 -11.17 6.34 -7.65
CA ILE A 111 -12.63 6.29 -7.52
C ILE A 111 -13.19 6.27 -8.94
N LEU A 112 -14.15 5.38 -9.18
CA LEU A 112 -14.72 5.11 -10.49
C LEU A 112 -16.21 5.42 -10.46
N ASP A 113 -16.74 5.82 -11.61
CA ASP A 113 -18.18 5.96 -11.85
C ASP A 113 -18.88 6.98 -10.91
N GLU A 114 -18.15 7.99 -10.43
CA GLU A 114 -18.68 9.06 -9.57
C GLU A 114 -19.90 9.76 -10.20
N ASP A 115 -19.85 10.09 -11.49
CA ASP A 115 -20.97 10.75 -12.19
C ASP A 115 -22.22 9.84 -12.27
N GLU A 116 -22.03 8.53 -12.44
CA GLU A 116 -23.12 7.55 -12.46
C GLU A 116 -23.76 7.44 -11.08
N PHE A 117 -22.93 7.38 -10.03
CA PHE A 117 -23.40 7.41 -8.66
C PHE A 117 -24.15 8.70 -8.32
N GLU A 118 -23.69 9.87 -8.75
CA GLU A 118 -24.39 11.14 -8.47
C GLU A 118 -25.79 11.16 -9.10
N ALA A 119 -25.94 10.64 -10.32
CA ALA A 119 -27.24 10.49 -10.96
C ALA A 119 -28.13 9.52 -10.17
N LEU A 120 -27.60 8.36 -9.78
CA LEU A 120 -28.31 7.36 -8.99
C LEU A 120 -28.68 7.87 -7.59
N ALA A 121 -27.81 8.63 -6.93
CA ALA A 121 -28.01 9.16 -5.59
C ALA A 121 -29.23 10.09 -5.49
N CYS A 122 -29.65 10.69 -6.61
CA CYS A 122 -30.87 11.49 -6.70
C CYS A 122 -32.16 10.63 -6.66
N GLU A 123 -32.07 9.35 -7.01
CA GLU A 123 -33.19 8.39 -6.99
C GLU A 123 -33.23 7.56 -5.70
N LEU A 124 -32.11 7.47 -4.97
CA LEU A 124 -32.01 6.67 -3.75
C LEU A 124 -32.66 7.36 -2.53
N PRO A 125 -33.16 6.59 -1.55
CA PRO A 125 -33.52 7.16 -0.25
C PRO A 125 -32.32 7.89 0.38
N PRO A 126 -32.51 9.07 1.00
CA PRO A 126 -31.40 9.90 1.47
C PRO A 126 -30.43 9.20 2.44
N ASN A 127 -30.94 8.29 3.27
CA ASN A 127 -30.12 7.50 4.20
C ASN A 127 -29.22 6.48 3.48
N GLU A 128 -29.68 5.90 2.37
CA GLU A 128 -28.89 4.97 1.58
C GLU A 128 -27.80 5.70 0.81
N ALA A 129 -28.13 6.82 0.16
CA ALA A 129 -27.15 7.67 -0.51
C ALA A 129 -26.06 8.15 0.47
N ALA A 130 -26.44 8.54 1.69
CA ALA A 130 -25.48 8.92 2.73
C ALA A 130 -24.59 7.73 3.16
N SER A 131 -25.16 6.53 3.27
CA SER A 131 -24.41 5.33 3.65
C SER A 131 -23.42 4.90 2.57
N ALA A 132 -23.82 4.97 1.30
CA ALA A 132 -22.97 4.73 0.14
C ALA A 132 -21.78 5.71 0.10
N ARG A 133 -22.03 7.01 0.28
CA ARG A 133 -20.95 8.02 0.39
C ARG A 133 -20.02 7.75 1.57
N GLY A 134 -20.58 7.38 2.72
CA GLY A 134 -19.81 7.02 3.91
C GLY A 134 -18.94 5.77 3.73
N ALA A 135 -19.35 4.84 2.86
CA ALA A 135 -18.61 3.62 2.56
C ALA A 135 -17.26 3.90 1.90
N VAL A 136 -17.13 4.97 1.11
CA VAL A 136 -15.90 5.33 0.38
C VAL A 136 -14.69 5.42 1.31
N ALA A 137 -14.82 6.12 2.44
CA ALA A 137 -13.72 6.25 3.40
C ALA A 137 -13.34 4.90 4.03
N LEU A 138 -14.33 4.06 4.33
CA LEU A 138 -14.14 2.73 4.91
C LEU A 138 -13.46 1.78 3.91
N ILE A 139 -13.87 1.83 2.63
CA ILE A 139 -13.23 1.07 1.55
C ILE A 139 -11.78 1.50 1.40
N GLN A 140 -11.50 2.80 1.37
CA GLN A 140 -10.14 3.31 1.26
C GLN A 140 -9.24 2.85 2.41
N ASP A 141 -9.74 2.78 3.64
CA ASP A 141 -9.00 2.25 4.78
C ASP A 141 -8.76 0.74 4.68
N GLU A 142 -9.78 -0.02 4.28
CA GLU A 142 -9.67 -1.48 4.09
C GLU A 142 -8.68 -1.80 2.97
N LEU A 143 -8.78 -1.13 1.82
CA LEU A 143 -7.85 -1.28 0.70
C LEU A 143 -6.41 -0.96 1.14
N ARG A 144 -6.17 0.15 1.86
CA ARG A 144 -4.84 0.44 2.42
C ARG A 144 -4.31 -0.69 3.30
N THR A 145 -5.20 -1.30 4.09
CA THR A 145 -4.84 -2.44 4.95
C THR A 145 -4.44 -3.66 4.13
N GLN A 146 -5.20 -4.01 3.09
CA GLN A 146 -4.86 -5.11 2.18
C GLN A 146 -3.55 -4.86 1.44
N TRP A 147 -3.34 -3.64 0.94
CA TRP A 147 -2.11 -3.27 0.26
C TRP A 147 -0.89 -3.36 1.18
N ARG A 148 -1.00 -2.89 2.43
CA ARG A 148 0.12 -3.00 3.40
C ARG A 148 0.50 -4.45 3.66
N ARG A 149 -0.47 -5.35 3.77
CA ARG A 149 -0.22 -6.80 3.92
C ARG A 149 0.53 -7.34 2.71
N PHE A 150 0.03 -7.06 1.50
CA PHE A 150 0.68 -7.45 0.25
C PHE A 150 2.12 -6.91 0.14
N ALA A 151 2.31 -5.60 0.39
CA ALA A 151 3.62 -4.97 0.32
C ALA A 151 4.59 -5.57 1.34
N ASN A 152 4.13 -5.83 2.57
CA ASN A 152 4.95 -6.43 3.60
C ASN A 152 5.35 -7.88 3.25
N ASP A 153 4.44 -8.68 2.68
CA ASP A 153 4.76 -10.02 2.19
C ASP A 153 5.76 -10.00 1.04
N ALA A 154 5.61 -9.07 0.08
CA ALA A 154 6.56 -8.90 -1.01
C ALA A 154 7.96 -8.50 -0.51
N ILE A 155 8.03 -7.55 0.44
CA ILE A 155 9.28 -7.13 1.10
C ILE A 155 9.92 -8.32 1.84
N ALA A 156 9.14 -9.03 2.66
CA ALA A 156 9.62 -10.18 3.41
C ALA A 156 10.18 -11.26 2.47
N HIS A 157 9.44 -11.60 1.41
CA HIS A 157 9.87 -12.58 0.43
C HIS A 157 11.22 -12.19 -0.21
N ALA A 158 11.33 -10.94 -0.68
CA ALA A 158 12.54 -10.45 -1.33
C ALA A 158 13.77 -10.45 -0.39
N LEU A 159 13.58 -10.10 0.89
CA LEU A 159 14.63 -10.09 1.90
C LEU A 159 15.06 -11.51 2.28
N ILE A 160 14.10 -12.38 2.60
CA ILE A 160 14.36 -13.77 3.01
C ILE A 160 15.08 -14.54 1.90
N GLN A 161 14.65 -14.38 0.64
CA GLN A 161 15.32 -15.02 -0.50
C GLN A 161 16.79 -14.62 -0.65
N ARG A 162 17.14 -13.40 -0.24
CA ARG A 162 18.52 -12.87 -0.30
C ARG A 162 19.31 -13.11 0.99
N GLY A 163 18.67 -13.64 2.04
CA GLY A 163 19.24 -13.70 3.38
C GLY A 163 19.53 -12.31 3.96
N TRP A 164 18.78 -11.29 3.55
CA TRP A 164 18.99 -9.91 3.97
C TRP A 164 18.12 -9.53 5.16
N THR A 165 18.65 -8.62 5.96
CA THR A 165 18.00 -8.02 7.12
C THR A 165 17.64 -6.55 6.88
N LEU A 166 16.63 -6.07 7.60
CA LEU A 166 16.01 -4.74 7.45
C LEU A 166 16.02 -3.99 8.78
N GLY A 167 16.28 -2.68 8.70
CA GLY A 167 16.10 -1.73 9.79
C GLY A 167 15.40 -0.44 9.35
N THR A 168 14.67 0.20 10.26
CA THR A 168 13.93 1.45 9.99
C THR A 168 14.53 2.66 10.73
N ALA A 169 14.65 3.81 10.07
CA ALA A 169 14.98 5.10 10.67
C ALA A 169 13.82 6.08 10.53
N GLU A 170 13.10 6.34 11.62
CA GLU A 170 11.82 7.05 11.57
C GLU A 170 11.87 8.39 12.29
N SER A 171 11.30 9.42 11.68
CA SER A 171 11.08 10.72 12.33
C SER A 171 9.58 11.01 12.43
N CYS A 172 8.96 11.61 11.41
CA CYS A 172 7.55 12.03 11.45
C CYS A 172 6.57 10.86 11.64
N THR A 173 6.89 9.67 11.16
CA THR A 173 6.07 8.44 11.28
C THR A 173 6.05 7.88 12.70
N GLY A 174 7.11 8.12 13.49
CA GLY A 174 7.16 7.75 14.90
C GLY A 174 7.09 6.24 15.18
N GLY A 175 7.60 5.40 14.28
CA GLY A 175 7.59 3.93 14.43
C GLY A 175 6.55 3.21 13.57
N LEU A 176 5.75 3.93 12.79
CA LEU A 176 4.68 3.35 11.97
C LEU A 176 5.22 2.43 10.86
N ILE A 177 6.40 2.69 10.31
CA ILE A 177 6.99 1.80 9.29
C ILE A 177 7.36 0.47 9.95
N GLY A 178 8.07 0.52 11.08
CA GLY A 178 8.39 -0.66 11.89
C GLY A 178 7.12 -1.43 12.30
N ASN A 179 6.08 -0.73 12.73
CA ASN A 179 4.79 -1.34 13.08
C ASN A 179 4.23 -2.18 11.94
N VAL A 180 4.12 -1.59 10.73
CA VAL A 180 3.56 -2.30 9.58
C VAL A 180 4.42 -3.51 9.22
N ILE A 181 5.76 -3.40 9.27
CA ILE A 181 6.66 -4.54 9.04
C ILE A 181 6.38 -5.66 10.05
N THR A 182 6.17 -5.33 11.32
CA THR A 182 5.92 -6.32 12.38
C THR A 182 4.52 -6.92 12.38
N ASP A 183 3.55 -6.32 11.68
CA ASP A 183 2.20 -6.90 11.53
C ASP A 183 2.22 -8.25 10.81
N ARG A 184 3.29 -8.55 10.05
CA ARG A 184 3.50 -9.86 9.42
C ARG A 184 4.09 -10.87 10.41
N PRO A 185 3.44 -12.03 10.64
CA PRO A 185 4.03 -13.12 11.41
C PRO A 185 5.39 -13.58 10.84
N GLY A 186 6.34 -13.86 11.72
CA GLY A 186 7.70 -14.27 11.34
C GLY A 186 8.59 -13.12 10.83
N SER A 187 8.18 -11.86 11.04
CA SER A 187 8.99 -10.68 10.71
C SER A 187 10.39 -10.68 11.36
N SER A 188 10.55 -11.36 12.50
CA SER A 188 11.85 -11.57 13.16
C SER A 188 12.90 -12.27 12.30
N ALA A 189 12.50 -12.95 11.21
CA ALA A 189 13.44 -13.59 10.28
C ALA A 189 14.22 -12.58 9.42
N TYR A 190 13.72 -11.35 9.26
CA TYR A 190 14.35 -10.33 8.41
C TYR A 190 14.35 -8.94 9.02
N PHE A 191 13.53 -8.62 10.01
CA PHE A 191 13.48 -7.30 10.64
C PHE A 191 14.28 -7.28 11.95
N ALA A 192 15.34 -6.48 11.99
CA ALA A 192 16.22 -6.39 13.17
C ALA A 192 15.74 -5.35 14.20
N GLY A 193 15.05 -4.30 13.74
CA GLY A 193 14.56 -3.23 14.60
C GLY A 193 14.55 -1.86 13.93
N GLY A 194 14.35 -0.81 14.74
CA GLY A 194 14.27 0.55 14.23
C GLY A 194 14.77 1.60 15.21
N ILE A 195 15.12 2.76 14.67
CA ILE A 195 15.57 3.95 15.42
C ILE A 195 14.59 5.08 15.14
N ILE A 196 13.90 5.55 16.18
CA ILE A 196 13.05 6.74 16.10
C ILE A 196 13.93 7.97 16.36
N ALA A 197 14.41 8.59 15.28
CA ALA A 197 15.27 9.76 15.29
C ALA A 197 14.50 11.05 15.11
N TYR A 198 13.60 11.38 16.05
CA TYR A 198 12.72 12.55 15.94
C TYR A 198 13.50 13.88 15.94
N SER A 199 14.50 14.04 16.82
CA SER A 199 15.31 15.26 16.90
C SER A 199 16.59 15.19 16.06
N ASN A 200 17.10 16.36 15.66
CA ASN A 200 18.38 16.46 14.93
C ASN A 200 19.55 15.83 15.69
N GLY A 201 19.58 15.96 17.02
CA GLY A 201 20.62 15.35 17.84
C GLY A 201 20.61 13.82 17.77
N ILE A 202 19.44 13.18 17.70
CA ILE A 202 19.35 11.73 17.52
C ILE A 202 19.72 11.34 16.07
N LYS A 203 19.28 12.11 15.07
CA LYS A 203 19.70 11.90 13.67
C LYS A 203 21.24 11.89 13.54
N GLN A 204 21.92 12.82 14.23
CA GLN A 204 23.39 12.86 14.25
C GLN A 204 24.01 11.71 15.03
N ARG A 205 23.64 11.52 16.30
CA ARG A 205 24.33 10.56 17.18
C ARG A 205 24.03 9.10 16.87
N ALA A 206 22.78 8.78 16.53
CA ALA A 206 22.36 7.40 16.30
C ALA A 206 22.49 6.97 14.84
N LEU A 207 22.28 7.91 13.89
CA LEU A 207 22.27 7.60 12.45
C LEU A 207 23.48 8.19 11.70
N GLY A 208 24.29 9.04 12.34
CA GLY A 208 25.45 9.66 11.69
C GLY A 208 25.07 10.67 10.60
N VAL A 209 23.86 11.25 10.67
CA VAL A 209 23.48 12.36 9.77
C VAL A 209 24.45 13.53 10.00
N ARG A 210 25.02 14.07 8.93
CA ARG A 210 26.04 15.11 9.02
C ARG A 210 25.42 16.44 9.46
N GLN A 211 26.17 17.18 10.27
CA GLN A 211 25.78 18.55 10.64
C GLN A 211 25.64 19.45 9.40
N ALA A 212 26.54 19.33 8.44
CA ALA A 212 26.48 20.07 7.17
C ALA A 212 25.16 19.84 6.43
N THR A 213 24.70 18.58 6.34
CA THR A 213 23.42 18.22 5.71
C THR A 213 22.24 18.91 6.40
N LEU A 214 22.20 18.88 7.74
CA LEU A 214 21.14 19.53 8.50
C LEU A 214 21.17 21.06 8.38
N GLN A 215 22.35 21.66 8.27
CA GLN A 215 22.50 23.12 8.10
C GLN A 215 22.13 23.58 6.68
N GLN A 216 22.57 22.86 5.65
CA GLN A 216 22.39 23.25 4.25
C GLN A 216 21.00 22.89 3.71
N HIS A 217 20.50 21.70 4.05
CA HIS A 217 19.26 21.17 3.47
C HIS A 217 18.14 21.05 4.50
N GLY A 218 18.43 21.09 5.80
CA GLY A 218 17.46 20.83 6.86
C GLY A 218 17.13 19.34 7.02
N ALA A 219 16.45 19.02 8.13
CA ALA A 219 16.07 17.64 8.48
C ALA A 219 15.03 17.02 7.54
N VAL A 220 14.21 17.85 6.90
CA VAL A 220 13.21 17.44 5.91
C VAL A 220 13.79 17.71 4.53
N SER A 221 14.56 16.75 4.04
CA SER A 221 15.28 16.80 2.76
C SER A 221 15.69 15.39 2.34
N GLU A 222 15.91 15.20 1.04
CA GLU A 222 16.38 13.92 0.49
C GLU A 222 17.77 13.52 1.01
N PRO A 223 18.79 14.40 1.10
CA PRO A 223 20.09 14.03 1.65
C PRO A 223 20.00 13.55 3.11
N CYS A 224 19.14 14.17 3.91
CA CYS A 224 18.89 13.73 5.29
C CYS A 224 18.26 12.33 5.32
N ALA A 225 17.24 12.06 4.49
CA ALA A 225 16.63 10.72 4.40
C ALA A 225 17.66 9.66 4.00
N LEU A 226 18.47 9.90 2.96
CA LEU A 226 19.50 8.96 2.53
C LEU A 226 20.59 8.73 3.60
N GLU A 227 20.99 9.76 4.33
CA GLU A 227 21.91 9.61 5.46
C GLU A 227 21.27 8.83 6.62
N MET A 228 19.98 9.02 6.90
CA MET A 228 19.24 8.24 7.89
C MET A 228 19.15 6.76 7.49
N ALA A 229 18.85 6.45 6.23
CA ALA A 229 18.78 5.08 5.71
C ALA A 229 20.14 4.37 5.79
N ARG A 230 21.23 5.04 5.40
CA ARG A 230 22.60 4.53 5.60
C ARG A 230 22.95 4.36 7.07
N GLY A 231 22.52 5.31 7.88
CA GLY A 231 22.75 5.34 9.32
C GLY A 231 22.19 4.13 10.03
N VAL A 232 20.93 3.78 9.75
CA VAL A 232 20.29 2.63 10.40
C VAL A 232 20.92 1.30 10.00
N ARG A 233 21.37 1.16 8.75
CA ARG A 233 22.15 -0.01 8.31
C ARG A 233 23.38 -0.23 9.17
N ARG A 234 24.19 0.83 9.32
CA ARG A 234 25.41 0.78 10.14
C ARG A 234 25.10 0.55 11.61
N ALA A 235 24.09 1.25 12.15
CA ALA A 235 23.77 1.21 13.57
C ALA A 235 23.19 -0.15 14.02
N LEU A 236 22.40 -0.80 13.17
CA LEU A 236 21.78 -2.09 13.47
C LEU A 236 22.54 -3.28 12.87
N GLY A 237 23.56 -3.04 12.04
CA GLY A 237 24.29 -4.11 11.34
C GLY A 237 23.42 -4.85 10.32
N VAL A 238 22.51 -4.14 9.64
CA VAL A 238 21.56 -4.73 8.68
C VAL A 238 21.89 -4.42 7.24
N ASP A 239 21.42 -5.28 6.34
CA ASP A 239 21.66 -5.16 4.90
C ASP A 239 20.89 -3.99 4.29
N VAL A 240 19.64 -3.78 4.71
CA VAL A 240 18.72 -2.79 4.14
C VAL A 240 18.25 -1.81 5.21
N GLY A 241 18.30 -0.52 4.88
CA GLY A 241 17.78 0.55 5.73
C GLY A 241 16.71 1.33 4.99
N VAL A 242 15.56 1.52 5.62
CA VAL A 242 14.51 2.44 5.13
C VAL A 242 14.36 3.59 6.12
N SER A 243 14.06 4.79 5.62
CA SER A 243 13.93 5.97 6.45
C SER A 243 12.79 6.88 6.02
N ALA A 244 12.32 7.69 6.97
CA ALA A 244 11.31 8.71 6.74
C ALA A 244 11.55 9.96 7.59
N THR A 245 11.50 11.13 6.95
CA THR A 245 11.55 12.45 7.59
C THR A 245 10.58 13.41 6.92
N GLY A 246 9.91 14.27 7.68
CA GLY A 246 8.83 15.08 7.14
C GLY A 246 8.14 15.98 8.15
N ILE A 247 7.18 16.76 7.66
CA ILE A 247 6.38 17.72 8.44
C ILE A 247 4.95 17.18 8.47
N ALA A 248 4.57 16.46 9.53
CA ALA A 248 3.23 15.87 9.61
C ALA A 248 2.11 16.93 9.80
N GLY A 249 2.42 18.10 10.37
CA GLY A 249 1.44 19.13 10.71
C GLY A 249 0.80 18.96 12.10
N PRO A 250 -0.17 19.82 12.47
CA PRO A 250 -0.72 20.89 11.65
C PRO A 250 0.24 22.09 11.47
N ASP A 251 1.23 22.23 12.35
CA ASP A 251 2.23 23.31 12.31
C ASP A 251 3.60 22.84 11.80
N GLY A 252 4.56 23.77 11.74
CA GLY A 252 5.97 23.49 11.45
C GLY A 252 6.33 23.51 9.96
N GLY A 253 5.37 23.82 9.08
CA GLY A 253 5.61 24.10 7.67
C GLY A 253 6.06 25.54 7.40
N SER A 254 6.61 25.76 6.22
CA SER A 254 6.89 27.07 5.61
C SER A 254 6.42 27.09 4.16
N ALA A 255 6.53 28.24 3.48
CA ALA A 255 6.22 28.34 2.05
C ALA A 255 7.06 27.36 1.21
N ASP A 256 8.36 27.24 1.52
CA ASP A 256 9.27 26.33 0.81
C ASP A 256 9.12 24.86 1.24
N LYS A 257 8.70 24.64 2.49
CA LYS A 257 8.56 23.31 3.10
C LYS A 257 7.18 23.18 3.76
N PRO A 258 6.11 23.00 2.99
CA PRO A 258 4.76 22.99 3.52
C PRO A 258 4.52 21.77 4.42
N VAL A 259 3.46 21.86 5.24
CA VAL A 259 2.90 20.71 5.95
C VAL A 259 2.53 19.61 4.95
N GLY A 260 2.78 18.36 5.33
CA GLY A 260 2.63 17.18 4.48
C GLY A 260 3.86 16.87 3.62
N LEU A 261 4.86 17.76 3.56
CA LEU A 261 6.12 17.48 2.87
C LEU A 261 6.91 16.40 3.63
N THR A 262 7.21 15.31 2.93
CA THR A 262 8.01 14.20 3.46
C THR A 262 9.04 13.72 2.43
N TYR A 263 10.12 13.16 2.95
CA TYR A 263 11.13 12.45 2.20
C TYR A 263 11.29 11.06 2.78
N VAL A 264 11.30 10.06 1.91
CA VAL A 264 11.59 8.67 2.26
C VAL A 264 12.87 8.25 1.54
N GLY A 265 13.64 7.37 2.16
CA GLY A 265 14.92 6.92 1.58
C GLY A 265 15.19 5.47 1.90
N VAL A 266 15.75 4.75 0.93
CA VAL A 266 16.21 3.37 1.07
C VAL A 266 17.70 3.31 0.74
N SER A 267 18.44 2.53 1.52
CA SER A 267 19.84 2.17 1.27
C SER A 267 19.95 0.65 1.38
N SER A 268 20.70 0.02 0.47
CA SER A 268 20.86 -1.44 0.40
C SER A 268 22.15 -1.80 -0.36
N PRO A 269 22.48 -3.10 -0.53
CA PRO A 269 23.50 -3.52 -1.48
C PRO A 269 23.17 -3.25 -2.96
N LEU A 270 21.90 -2.97 -3.30
CA LEU A 270 21.48 -2.61 -4.67
C LEU A 270 21.70 -1.11 -5.00
N GLY A 271 22.18 -0.33 -4.04
CA GLY A 271 22.27 1.12 -4.12
C GLY A 271 21.25 1.82 -3.23
N GLU A 272 21.02 3.10 -3.50
CA GLU A 272 20.22 4.01 -2.70
C GLU A 272 19.20 4.74 -3.55
N GLN A 273 18.03 5.01 -2.99
CA GLN A 273 16.97 5.76 -3.65
C GLN A 273 16.25 6.64 -2.61
N GLY A 274 15.99 7.89 -2.98
CA GLY A 274 15.22 8.84 -2.19
C GLY A 274 14.02 9.35 -2.98
N GLU A 275 12.91 9.61 -2.30
CA GLU A 275 11.71 10.17 -2.92
C GLU A 275 11.09 11.27 -2.06
N ARG A 276 10.60 12.30 -2.75
CA ARG A 276 9.86 13.41 -2.17
C ARG A 276 8.36 13.19 -2.36
N HIS A 277 7.60 13.36 -1.29
CA HIS A 277 6.13 13.33 -1.32
C HIS A 277 5.56 14.58 -0.66
N LEU A 278 4.42 15.04 -1.17
CA LEU A 278 3.64 16.13 -0.59
C LEU A 278 2.21 15.65 -0.37
N GLY A 279 1.84 15.45 0.89
CA GLY A 279 0.46 15.19 1.29
C GLY A 279 -0.29 16.48 1.64
N SER A 280 -1.61 16.39 1.66
CA SER A 280 -2.52 17.46 2.10
C SER A 280 -3.46 17.02 3.21
N ARG A 281 -3.14 15.90 3.88
CA ARG A 281 -3.97 15.29 4.92
C ARG A 281 -3.69 15.95 6.28
N ASP A 282 -4.48 15.56 7.27
CA ASP A 282 -4.22 15.90 8.66
C ASP A 282 -2.94 15.20 9.19
N ARG A 283 -2.59 15.44 10.46
CA ARG A 283 -1.38 14.89 11.06
C ARG A 283 -1.31 13.36 10.97
N ILE A 284 -2.43 12.67 11.24
CA ILE A 284 -2.48 11.21 11.23
C ILE A 284 -2.38 10.69 9.79
N GLY A 285 -3.16 11.25 8.88
CA GLY A 285 -3.14 10.88 7.46
C GLY A 285 -1.79 11.14 6.80
N ASN A 286 -1.09 12.22 7.14
CA ASN A 286 0.27 12.47 6.64
C ASN A 286 1.26 11.42 7.14
N LYS A 287 1.19 11.02 8.42
CA LYS A 287 2.04 9.94 8.95
C LYS A 287 1.80 8.62 8.23
N GLN A 288 0.53 8.25 8.03
CA GLN A 288 0.15 7.03 7.32
C GLN A 288 0.64 7.07 5.86
N ALA A 289 0.41 8.18 5.16
CA ALA A 289 0.88 8.35 3.78
C ALA A 289 2.41 8.29 3.66
N THR A 290 3.16 8.82 4.65
CA THR A 290 4.63 8.68 4.68
C THR A 290 5.07 7.23 4.88
N ALA A 291 4.41 6.48 5.76
CA ALA A 291 4.73 5.07 5.95
C ALA A 291 4.43 4.26 4.69
N ASP A 292 3.29 4.52 4.04
CA ASP A 292 2.93 3.88 2.77
C ASP A 292 3.93 4.23 1.66
N ALA A 293 4.36 5.48 1.57
CA ALA A 293 5.40 5.89 0.63
C ALA A 293 6.73 5.14 0.87
N ALA A 294 7.15 4.98 2.12
CA ALA A 294 8.37 4.24 2.46
C ALA A 294 8.27 2.75 2.10
N LEU A 295 7.13 2.10 2.37
CA LEU A 295 6.88 0.71 2.00
C LEU A 295 6.86 0.51 0.49
N ARG A 296 6.20 1.43 -0.24
CA ARG A 296 6.16 1.42 -1.72
C ARG A 296 7.57 1.57 -2.32
N LEU A 297 8.36 2.51 -1.79
CA LEU A 297 9.75 2.69 -2.23
C LEU A 297 10.56 1.43 -1.94
N LEU A 298 10.48 0.88 -0.73
CA LEU A 298 11.21 -0.33 -0.34
C LEU A 298 10.83 -1.54 -1.21
N MET A 299 9.54 -1.77 -1.43
CA MET A 299 9.04 -2.87 -2.26
C MET A 299 9.57 -2.76 -3.69
N ARG A 300 9.48 -1.58 -4.33
CA ARG A 300 10.01 -1.38 -5.69
C ARG A 300 11.54 -1.50 -5.75
N HIS A 301 12.23 -0.96 -4.76
CA HIS A 301 13.69 -1.02 -4.66
C HIS A 301 14.21 -2.47 -4.57
N LEU A 302 13.49 -3.34 -3.83
CA LEU A 302 13.84 -4.76 -3.69
C LEU A 302 13.41 -5.63 -4.88
N ALA A 303 12.42 -5.18 -5.66
CA ALA A 303 11.96 -5.85 -6.88
C ALA A 303 12.91 -5.62 -8.07
N ALA A 304 13.72 -4.56 -8.05
CA ALA A 304 14.66 -4.27 -9.13
C ALA A 304 15.75 -5.37 -9.25
N PRO A 305 16.10 -5.81 -10.46
CA PRO A 305 17.26 -6.68 -10.66
C PRO A 305 18.53 -5.96 -10.19
N PRO A 306 19.52 -6.68 -9.62
CA PRO A 306 20.75 -6.04 -9.14
C PRO A 306 21.45 -5.31 -10.29
N VAL A 307 21.67 -4.00 -10.10
CA VAL A 307 22.51 -3.21 -10.99
C VAL A 307 23.93 -3.75 -10.85
N ALA A 308 24.45 -4.38 -11.90
CA ALA A 308 25.85 -4.79 -11.92
C ALA A 308 26.72 -3.54 -11.77
N HIS A 309 27.40 -3.41 -10.63
CA HIS A 309 28.47 -2.44 -10.49
C HIS A 309 29.57 -2.83 -11.48
N SER A 310 29.77 -2.00 -12.50
CA SER A 310 30.93 -2.04 -13.38
C SER A 310 32.18 -1.94 -12.50
N SER A 311 32.82 -3.07 -12.22
CA SER A 311 34.18 -3.10 -11.70
C SER A 311 35.07 -2.34 -12.69
N ALA A 312 35.70 -1.27 -12.22
CA ALA A 312 36.68 -0.51 -12.99
C ALA A 312 37.73 -1.47 -13.57
N PRO A 313 38.21 -1.25 -14.81
CA PRO A 313 39.22 -2.11 -15.41
C PRO A 313 40.50 -2.04 -14.57
N ALA A 314 41.02 -3.21 -14.20
CA ALA A 314 42.32 -3.36 -13.58
C ALA A 314 43.38 -2.69 -14.47
N GLU A 315 44.14 -1.77 -13.90
CA GLU A 315 45.31 -1.20 -14.55
C GLU A 315 46.27 -2.33 -14.95
N SER A 316 46.54 -2.43 -16.25
CA SER A 316 47.55 -3.31 -16.81
C SER A 316 48.95 -2.89 -16.32
N PRO A 317 49.83 -3.82 -15.92
CA PRO A 317 51.17 -3.46 -15.52
C PRO A 317 51.95 -2.96 -16.74
N ARG A 318 52.56 -1.79 -16.62
CA ARG A 318 53.55 -1.29 -17.59
C ARG A 318 54.73 -2.27 -17.63
N SER A 319 55.06 -2.77 -18.81
CA SER A 319 56.36 -3.40 -19.08
C SER A 319 56.69 -3.30 -20.57
N GLY A 320 57.89 -2.79 -20.86
CA GLY A 320 58.58 -2.92 -22.15
C GLY A 320 58.52 -1.70 -23.04
#